data_AF-A0A7C9EUI6-F1
#
_entry.id   AF-A0A7C9EUI6-F1
#
_cell.length_a   1.000
_cell.length_b   1.000
_cell.length_c   1.000
_cell.angle_alpha   90.00
_cell.angle_beta   90.00
_cell.angle_gamma   90.00
#
_symmetry.space_group_name_H-M   'P 1'
#
loop_
_entity.id
_entity.type
_entity.pdbx_description
1 polymer ?
#
loop_
_entity_poly.entity_id
_entity_poly.type
_entity_poly.pdbx_seq_one_letter_code
_entity_poly.pdbx_strand_id
1 'polypeptide(L)'
;MPHGNLKPTNILLASPDFSARVSDFGLHRLMTPEGIAEQILNLGALGYCAPELSTASKPTPSLKADVYSLGVILMELLTRKSAGDIISGQSGAVDLTDWVRLCDQEGRQMDCIDRDIAGGEEPSKAMDDMLGISLRCILPVNERPNIRQVYEDLCSLSG
;
A
#
# COMPACT_ATOMS: atom_id res chain seq x y z
N MET A 1 17.98 -3.02 0.73
CA MET A 1 17.51 -4.28 1.36
C MET A 1 16.02 -4.14 1.58
N PRO A 2 15.19 -5.14 1.27
CA PRO A 2 13.76 -5.07 1.51
C PRO A 2 13.42 -5.18 3.00
N HIS A 3 12.31 -4.58 3.39
CA HIS A 3 11.65 -4.79 4.66
C HIS A 3 11.01 -6.19 4.71
N GLY A 4 10.15 -6.49 3.73
CA GLY A 4 9.50 -7.78 3.54
C GLY A 4 8.31 -8.09 4.46
N ASN A 5 7.83 -7.11 5.22
CA ASN A 5 6.69 -7.25 6.12
C ASN A 5 6.03 -5.88 6.35
N LEU A 6 5.96 -5.06 5.30
CA LEU A 6 5.43 -3.71 5.43
C LEU A 6 3.89 -3.76 5.47
N LYS A 7 3.32 -3.24 6.56
CA LYS A 7 1.88 -3.16 6.84
C LYS A 7 1.65 -2.10 7.93
N PRO A 8 0.44 -1.55 8.09
CA PRO A 8 0.18 -0.48 9.06
C PRO A 8 0.56 -0.83 10.50
N THR A 9 0.37 -2.08 10.91
CA THR A 9 0.72 -2.55 12.26
C THR A 9 2.22 -2.51 12.57
N ASN A 10 3.07 -2.35 11.55
CA ASN A 10 4.51 -2.19 11.67
C ASN A 10 4.96 -0.73 11.47
N ILE A 11 4.01 0.22 11.42
CA ILE A 11 4.27 1.66 11.35
C ILE A 11 3.77 2.27 12.67
N LEU A 12 4.72 2.62 13.52
CA LEU A 12 4.46 3.17 14.85
C LEU A 12 4.50 4.70 14.78
N LEU A 13 3.56 5.35 15.46
CA LEU A 13 3.59 6.81 15.64
C LEU A 13 4.23 7.13 16.99
N ALA A 14 5.39 7.78 16.96
CA ALA A 14 6.08 8.18 18.18
C ALA A 14 5.41 9.43 18.79
N SER A 15 5.23 9.41 20.10
CA SER A 15 4.77 10.59 20.86
C SER A 15 5.96 11.51 21.16
N PRO A 16 5.78 12.85 21.19
CA PRO A 16 4.52 13.59 21.03
C PRO A 16 4.22 14.08 19.61
N ASP A 17 5.16 13.94 18.67
CA ASP A 17 5.09 14.58 17.35
C ASP A 17 4.40 13.72 16.27
N PHE A 18 3.93 12.53 16.63
CA PHE A 18 3.40 11.53 15.70
C PHE A 18 4.36 11.18 14.56
N SER A 19 5.67 11.27 14.80
CA SER A 19 6.67 10.86 13.81
C SER A 19 6.56 9.35 13.54
N ALA A 20 6.36 8.99 12.26
CA ALA A 20 6.23 7.60 11.85
C ALA A 20 7.57 6.86 11.91
N ARG A 21 7.57 5.66 12.49
CA ARG A 21 8.72 4.77 12.62
C ARG A 21 8.35 3.36 12.17
N VAL A 22 9.22 2.74 11.39
CA VAL A 22 8.99 1.40 10.86
C VAL A 22 9.65 0.35 11.75
N SER A 23 8.93 -0.71 12.13
CA SER A 23 9.40 -1.84 12.94
C SER A 23 9.46 -3.14 12.13
N ASP A 24 9.99 -4.24 12.71
CA ASP A 24 9.99 -5.58 12.08
C ASP A 24 10.68 -5.68 10.70
N PHE A 25 11.68 -4.82 10.49
CA PHE A 25 12.45 -4.75 9.26
C PHE A 25 13.37 -5.95 9.08
N GLY A 26 13.29 -6.64 7.94
CA GLY A 26 14.26 -7.65 7.53
C GLY A 26 14.15 -8.99 8.26
N LEU A 27 13.05 -9.26 8.97
CA LEU A 27 12.86 -10.50 9.73
C LEU A 27 12.96 -11.78 8.89
N HIS A 28 12.58 -11.72 7.61
CA HIS A 28 12.70 -12.84 6.66
C HIS A 28 14.11 -13.42 6.56
N ARG A 29 15.16 -12.66 6.91
CA ARG A 29 16.55 -13.13 6.91
C ARG A 29 16.88 -14.10 8.05
N LEU A 30 16.03 -14.14 9.07
CA LEU A 30 16.16 -14.99 10.25
C LEU A 30 15.19 -16.18 10.20
N MET A 31 14.41 -16.31 9.14
CA MET A 31 13.35 -17.30 8.97
C MET A 31 13.80 -18.46 8.08
N THR A 32 13.18 -19.62 8.27
CA THR A 32 13.24 -20.71 7.30
C THR A 32 12.40 -20.37 6.06
N PRO A 33 12.58 -21.07 4.92
CA PRO A 33 11.72 -20.89 3.76
C PRO A 33 10.22 -21.00 4.07
N GLU A 34 9.84 -21.90 4.99
CA GLU A 34 8.45 -22.09 5.44
C GLU A 34 7.94 -20.87 6.20
N GLY A 35 8.76 -20.30 7.10
CA GLY A 35 8.41 -19.08 7.83
C GLY A 35 8.27 -17.86 6.92
N ILE A 36 9.09 -17.75 5.87
CA ILE A 36 8.94 -16.71 4.84
C ILE A 36 7.61 -16.89 4.10
N ALA A 37 7.28 -18.12 3.70
CA ALA A 37 6.02 -18.40 3.01
C ALA A 37 4.79 -18.09 3.88
N GLU A 38 4.83 -18.42 5.17
CA GLU A 38 3.75 -18.09 6.13
C GLU A 38 3.60 -16.57 6.30
N GLN A 39 4.70 -15.83 6.42
CA GLN A 39 4.67 -14.37 6.49
C GLN A 39 4.03 -13.75 5.23
N ILE A 40 4.39 -14.25 4.04
CA ILE A 40 3.84 -13.77 2.78
C ILE A 40 2.36 -14.13 2.64
N LEU A 41 1.94 -15.32 3.08
CA LEU A 41 0.53 -15.71 3.13
C LEU A 41 -0.26 -14.77 4.05
N ASN A 42 0.28 -14.43 5.22
CA ASN A 42 -0.33 -13.48 6.15
C ASN A 42 -0.46 -12.07 5.55
N LEU A 43 0.55 -11.58 4.83
CA LEU A 43 0.42 -10.33 4.08
C LEU A 43 -0.68 -10.41 3.02
N GLY A 44 -0.83 -11.57 2.36
CA GLY A 44 -1.86 -11.80 1.34
C GLY A 44 -3.26 -11.76 1.92
N ALA A 45 -3.48 -12.42 3.05
CA ALA A 45 -4.76 -12.39 3.77
C ALA A 45 -5.15 -10.98 4.24
N LEU A 46 -4.17 -10.10 4.46
CA LEU A 46 -4.37 -8.72 4.88
C LEU A 46 -4.40 -7.71 3.70
N GLY A 47 -4.21 -8.16 2.46
CA GLY A 47 -4.25 -7.29 1.27
C GLY A 47 -2.93 -6.55 0.94
N TYR A 48 -1.82 -6.86 1.61
CA TYR A 48 -0.54 -6.17 1.41
C TYR A 48 0.47 -6.94 0.54
N CYS A 49 0.14 -8.17 0.15
CA CYS A 49 1.04 -9.02 -0.63
C CYS A 49 1.04 -8.65 -2.11
N ALA A 50 2.23 -8.37 -2.65
CA ALA A 50 2.40 -8.14 -4.07
C ALA A 50 2.07 -9.42 -4.88
N PRO A 51 1.36 -9.32 -6.02
CA PRO A 51 0.81 -10.48 -6.74
C PRO A 51 1.89 -11.47 -7.24
N GLU A 52 3.11 -11.01 -7.50
CA GLU A 52 4.23 -11.85 -7.89
C GLU A 52 4.74 -12.76 -6.75
N LEU A 53 4.51 -12.37 -5.49
CA LEU A 53 4.88 -13.21 -4.35
C LEU A 53 3.88 -14.35 -4.15
N SER A 54 2.59 -14.11 -4.41
CA SER A 54 1.54 -15.13 -4.27
C SER A 54 1.62 -16.25 -5.31
N THR A 55 2.25 -16.00 -6.46
CA THR A 55 2.38 -16.96 -7.57
C THR A 55 3.74 -17.67 -7.61
N ALA A 56 4.71 -17.22 -6.81
CA ALA A 56 6.05 -17.79 -6.79
C ALA A 56 6.10 -19.12 -6.03
N SER A 57 6.81 -20.11 -6.58
CA SER A 57 7.03 -21.41 -5.91
C SER A 57 7.95 -21.30 -4.69
N LYS A 58 8.83 -20.29 -4.67
CA LYS A 58 9.72 -19.95 -3.55
C LYS A 58 9.70 -18.42 -3.37
N PRO A 59 8.65 -17.89 -2.74
CA PRO A 59 8.48 -16.45 -2.64
C PRO A 59 9.53 -15.86 -1.71
N THR A 60 10.13 -14.74 -2.12
CA THR A 60 11.14 -14.04 -1.32
C THR A 60 10.84 -12.54 -1.33
N PRO A 61 10.92 -11.85 -0.18
CA PRO A 61 10.73 -10.41 -0.14
C PRO A 61 11.67 -9.64 -1.07
N SER A 62 11.16 -8.57 -1.66
CA SER A 62 11.91 -7.73 -2.60
C SER A 62 11.56 -6.25 -2.40
N LEU A 63 12.44 -5.34 -2.85
CA LEU A 63 12.18 -3.90 -2.79
C LEU A 63 10.93 -3.51 -3.58
N LYS A 64 10.62 -4.24 -4.66
CA LYS A 64 9.43 -4.01 -5.47
C LYS A 64 8.15 -4.48 -4.79
N ALA A 65 8.23 -5.54 -3.97
CA ALA A 65 7.11 -5.96 -3.14
C ALA A 65 6.85 -4.96 -2.01
N ASP A 66 7.88 -4.41 -1.38
CA ASP A 66 7.70 -3.34 -0.38
C ASP A 66 7.05 -2.08 -0.97
N VAL A 67 7.41 -1.71 -2.21
CA VAL A 67 6.74 -0.61 -2.92
C VAL A 67 5.25 -0.90 -3.12
N TYR A 68 4.89 -2.13 -3.47
CA TYR A 68 3.48 -2.53 -3.58
C TYR A 68 2.76 -2.36 -2.24
N SER A 69 3.30 -2.93 -1.16
CA SER A 69 2.69 -2.81 0.17
C SER A 69 2.58 -1.35 0.63
N LEU A 70 3.58 -0.51 0.32
CA LEU A 70 3.52 0.93 0.57
C LEU A 70 2.37 1.59 -0.21
N GLY A 71 2.18 1.24 -1.48
CA GLY A 71 1.06 1.72 -2.29
C GLY A 71 -0.29 1.43 -1.63
N VAL A 72 -0.49 0.20 -1.15
CA VAL A 72 -1.70 -0.18 -0.41
C VAL A 72 -1.88 0.65 0.86
N ILE A 73 -0.81 0.85 1.65
CA ILE A 73 -0.86 1.69 2.87
C ILE A 73 -1.24 3.13 2.54
N LEU A 74 -0.72 3.72 1.46
CA LEU A 74 -1.09 5.07 1.04
C LEU A 74 -2.59 5.15 0.68
N MET A 75 -3.15 4.12 0.06
CA MET A 75 -4.60 4.03 -0.20
C MET A 75 -5.40 3.96 1.10
N GLU A 76 -4.97 3.17 2.10
CA GLU A 76 -5.65 3.13 3.40
C GLU A 76 -5.63 4.50 4.10
N LEU A 77 -4.51 5.23 4.02
CA LEU A 77 -4.40 6.58 4.58
C LEU A 77 -5.39 7.56 3.95
N LEU A 78 -5.61 7.46 2.64
CA LEU A 78 -6.53 8.35 1.91
C LEU A 78 -8.01 7.95 2.07
N THR A 79 -8.30 6.65 2.18
CA THR A 79 -9.66 6.10 2.10
C THR A 79 -10.25 5.74 3.46
N ARG A 80 -9.42 5.62 4.52
CA ARG A 80 -9.75 5.04 5.83
C ARG A 80 -10.35 3.63 5.77
N LYS A 81 -10.24 2.93 4.65
CA LYS A 81 -10.69 1.55 4.48
C LYS A 81 -9.54 0.60 4.73
N SER A 82 -9.83 -0.55 5.33
CA SER A 82 -8.81 -1.58 5.53
C SER A 82 -8.53 -2.31 4.21
N ALA A 83 -7.25 -2.61 3.95
CA ALA A 83 -6.83 -3.26 2.71
C ALA A 83 -7.51 -4.63 2.46
N GLY A 84 -7.78 -5.38 3.53
CA GLY A 84 -8.42 -6.69 3.48
C GLY A 84 -9.95 -6.66 3.57
N ASP A 85 -10.57 -5.49 3.68
CA ASP A 85 -12.03 -5.40 3.76
C ASP A 85 -12.66 -5.69 2.39
N ILE A 86 -13.63 -6.61 2.36
CA ILE A 86 -14.47 -6.81 1.18
C ILE A 86 -15.31 -5.55 0.99
N ILE A 87 -15.07 -4.81 -0.08
CA ILE A 87 -15.83 -3.60 -0.40
C ILE A 87 -17.17 -4.00 -1.02
N SER A 88 -18.13 -4.34 -0.16
CA SER A 88 -19.48 -4.73 -0.58
C SER A 88 -20.22 -3.54 -1.19
N GLY A 89 -20.72 -3.68 -2.42
CA GLY A 89 -21.60 -2.70 -3.06
C GLY A 89 -21.20 -2.29 -4.47
N GLN A 90 -20.00 -2.65 -4.93
CA GLN A 90 -19.57 -2.42 -6.32
C GLN A 90 -19.28 -3.75 -7.01
N SER A 91 -19.98 -4.00 -8.12
CA SER A 91 -19.87 -5.26 -8.86
C SER A 91 -18.50 -5.38 -9.50
N GLY A 92 -17.62 -6.23 -8.95
CA GLY A 92 -16.31 -6.55 -9.53
C GLY A 92 -15.09 -6.21 -8.68
N ALA A 93 -15.24 -5.41 -7.61
CA ALA A 93 -14.14 -5.12 -6.68
C ALA A 93 -14.12 -6.14 -5.54
N VAL A 94 -12.97 -6.79 -5.32
CA VAL A 94 -12.82 -7.85 -4.29
C VAL A 94 -12.09 -7.33 -3.06
N ASP A 95 -11.20 -6.34 -3.24
CA ASP A 95 -10.42 -5.69 -2.18
C ASP A 95 -10.26 -4.17 -2.43
N LEU A 96 -9.55 -3.49 -1.52
CA LEU A 96 -9.27 -2.05 -1.61
C LEU A 96 -8.58 -1.65 -2.91
N THR A 97 -7.60 -2.43 -3.36
CA THR A 97 -6.80 -2.09 -4.55
C THR A 97 -7.62 -2.19 -5.82
N ASP A 98 -8.48 -3.21 -5.93
CA ASP A 98 -9.39 -3.38 -7.05
C ASP A 98 -10.45 -2.28 -7.10
N TRP A 99 -10.99 -1.89 -5.94
CA TRP A 99 -11.95 -0.79 -5.84
C TRP A 99 -11.35 0.55 -6.27
N VAL A 100 -10.16 0.89 -5.76
CA VAL A 100 -9.48 2.15 -6.13
C VAL A 100 -9.15 2.17 -7.61
N ARG A 101 -8.68 1.04 -8.19
CA ARG A 101 -8.46 0.92 -9.64
C ARG A 101 -9.73 1.09 -10.46
N LEU A 102 -10.85 0.53 -10.01
CA LEU A 102 -12.14 0.69 -10.69
C LEU A 102 -12.57 2.15 -10.69
N CYS A 103 -12.47 2.83 -9.55
CA CYS A 103 -12.76 4.26 -9.45
C CYS A 103 -11.87 5.10 -10.37
N ASP A 104 -10.57 4.81 -10.45
CA ASP A 104 -9.64 5.48 -11.37
C ASP A 104 -10.02 5.27 -12.85
N GLN A 105 -10.33 4.03 -13.24
CA GLN A 105 -10.75 3.70 -14.61
C GLN A 105 -12.07 4.39 -15.02
N GLU A 106 -12.96 4.65 -14.06
CA GLU A 106 -14.22 5.36 -14.29
C GLU A 106 -14.09 6.90 -14.17
N GLY A 107 -12.88 7.43 -13.89
CA GLY A 107 -12.65 8.86 -13.69
C GLY A 107 -13.26 9.40 -12.39
N ARG A 108 -13.43 8.51 -11.40
CA ARG A 108 -14.04 8.76 -10.09
C ARG A 108 -13.05 8.57 -8.94
N GLN A 109 -11.75 8.72 -9.19
CA GLN A 109 -10.70 8.49 -8.18
C GLN A 109 -10.87 9.36 -6.93
N MET A 110 -11.47 10.55 -7.05
CA MET A 110 -11.74 11.43 -5.90
C MET A 110 -12.80 10.88 -4.95
N ASP A 111 -13.71 10.03 -5.43
CA ASP A 111 -14.72 9.34 -4.60
C ASP A 111 -14.08 8.36 -3.61
N CYS A 112 -12.83 7.96 -3.86
CA CYS A 112 -12.10 7.08 -2.96
C CYS A 112 -11.67 7.79 -1.68
N ILE A 113 -11.45 9.10 -1.74
CA ILE A 113 -10.86 9.86 -0.65
C ILE A 113 -11.90 10.08 0.44
N ASP A 114 -11.54 9.71 1.67
CA ASP A 114 -12.41 9.87 2.82
C ASP A 114 -12.63 11.34 3.16
N ARG A 115 -13.88 11.71 3.38
CA ARG A 115 -14.29 13.10 3.62
C ARG A 115 -13.70 13.69 4.90
N ASP A 116 -13.53 12.90 5.96
CA ASP A 116 -12.93 13.40 7.20
C ASP A 116 -11.42 13.63 7.01
N ILE A 117 -10.76 12.79 6.22
CA ILE A 117 -9.34 13.00 5.85
C ILE A 117 -9.20 14.27 5.00
N ALA A 118 -10.15 14.55 4.11
CA ALA A 118 -10.20 15.80 3.36
C ALA A 118 -10.65 17.03 4.19
N GLY A 119 -10.86 16.89 5.51
CA GLY A 119 -11.27 18.00 6.38
C GLY A 119 -12.71 18.46 6.17
N GLY A 120 -13.55 17.66 5.53
CA GLY A 120 -14.93 18.00 5.21
C GLY A 120 -15.11 18.77 3.90
N GLU A 121 -14.02 19.09 3.21
CA GLU A 121 -13.95 19.83 1.95
C GLU A 121 -13.70 18.89 0.75
N GLU A 122 -13.61 19.46 -0.45
CA GLU A 122 -13.18 18.73 -1.64
C GLU A 122 -11.73 18.27 -1.50
N PRO A 123 -11.38 17.03 -1.93
CA PRO A 123 -10.02 16.56 -1.74
C PRO A 123 -9.00 17.39 -2.50
N SER A 124 -7.88 17.71 -1.83
CA SER A 124 -6.86 18.59 -2.40
C SER A 124 -6.09 17.94 -3.55
N LYS A 125 -5.43 18.77 -4.36
CA LYS A 125 -4.56 18.27 -5.45
C LYS A 125 -3.44 17.36 -4.93
N ALA A 126 -2.90 17.63 -3.74
CA ALA A 126 -1.89 16.77 -3.12
C ALA A 126 -2.43 15.38 -2.80
N MET A 127 -3.71 15.25 -2.43
CA MET A 127 -4.35 13.95 -2.17
C MET A 127 -4.60 13.17 -3.46
N ASP A 128 -5.05 13.86 -4.53
CA ASP A 128 -5.16 13.29 -5.88
C ASP A 128 -3.79 12.79 -6.38
N ASP A 129 -2.74 13.59 -6.24
CA ASP A 129 -1.39 13.20 -6.63
C ASP A 129 -0.84 12.04 -5.77
N MET A 130 -1.12 12.02 -4.47
CA MET A 130 -0.78 10.90 -3.58
C MET A 130 -1.50 9.61 -3.98
N LEU A 131 -2.78 9.70 -4.40
CA LEU A 131 -3.54 8.58 -4.94
C LEU A 131 -2.92 8.08 -6.25
N GLY A 132 -2.53 8.98 -7.17
CA GLY A 132 -1.82 8.63 -8.39
C GLY A 132 -0.46 7.96 -8.13
N ILE A 133 0.30 8.39 -7.12
CA ILE A 133 1.52 7.71 -6.68
C ILE A 133 1.19 6.30 -6.18
N SER A 134 0.15 6.14 -5.36
CA SER A 134 -0.26 4.84 -4.81
C SER A 134 -0.67 3.84 -5.90
N LEU A 135 -1.41 4.30 -6.93
CA LEU A 135 -1.80 3.50 -8.10
C LEU A 135 -0.57 2.99 -8.88
N ARG A 136 0.43 3.85 -9.11
CA ARG A 136 1.69 3.43 -9.75
C ARG A 136 2.45 2.40 -8.91
N CYS A 137 2.39 2.49 -7.59
CA CYS A 137 3.04 1.55 -6.68
C CYS A 137 2.46 0.13 -6.77
N ILE A 138 1.20 -0.04 -7.21
CA ILE A 138 0.56 -1.36 -7.33
C ILE A 138 0.52 -1.92 -8.76
N LEU A 139 1.21 -1.29 -9.72
CA LEU A 139 1.34 -1.77 -11.10
C LEU A 139 2.06 -3.14 -11.20
N PRO A 140 2.12 -3.78 -12.38
CA PRO A 140 3.00 -4.92 -12.60
C PRO A 140 4.46 -4.65 -12.17
N VAL A 141 5.17 -5.68 -11.73
CA VAL A 141 6.50 -5.55 -11.09
C VAL A 141 7.54 -4.78 -11.92
N ASN A 142 7.46 -4.92 -13.24
CA ASN A 142 8.29 -4.25 -14.24
C ASN A 142 7.95 -2.76 -14.44
N GLU A 143 6.72 -2.35 -14.13
CA GLU A 143 6.22 -0.99 -14.34
C GLU A 143 6.20 -0.15 -13.04
N ARG A 144 6.21 -0.81 -11.87
CA ARG A 144 6.29 -0.12 -10.57
C ARG A 144 7.49 0.83 -10.49
N PRO A 145 7.35 2.02 -9.89
CA PRO A 145 8.50 2.86 -9.58
C PRO A 145 9.43 2.17 -8.57
N ASN A 146 10.66 2.66 -8.47
CA ASN A 146 11.52 2.30 -7.34
C ASN A 146 11.20 3.19 -6.12
N ILE A 147 11.57 2.75 -4.91
CA ILE A 147 11.24 3.46 -3.67
C ILE A 147 11.79 4.89 -3.63
N ARG A 148 12.90 5.17 -4.31
CA ARG A 148 13.49 6.51 -4.37
C ARG A 148 12.61 7.46 -5.18
N GLN A 149 12.09 7.01 -6.32
CA GLN A 149 11.13 7.77 -7.11
C GLN A 149 9.85 8.05 -6.30
N VAL A 150 9.31 7.02 -5.63
CA VAL A 150 8.11 7.20 -4.76
C VAL A 150 8.38 8.24 -3.67
N TYR A 151 9.55 8.19 -3.04
CA TYR A 151 9.95 9.18 -2.03
C TYR A 151 10.06 10.59 -2.60
N GLU A 152 10.74 10.76 -3.73
CA GLU A 152 10.91 12.06 -4.40
C GLU A 152 9.55 12.66 -4.80
N ASP A 153 8.66 11.83 -5.36
CA ASP A 153 7.31 12.23 -5.74
C ASP A 153 6.48 12.65 -4.51
N LEU A 154 6.51 11.88 -3.42
CA LEU A 154 5.80 12.21 -2.18
C LEU A 154 6.33 13.50 -1.53
N CYS A 155 7.66 13.70 -1.51
CA CYS A 155 8.26 14.93 -0.98
C CYS A 155 7.84 16.17 -1.78
N SER A 156 7.57 16.04 -3.08
CA SER A 156 7.10 17.14 -3.91
C SER A 156 5.69 17.62 -3.55
N LEU A 157 4.91 16.80 -2.81
CA LEU A 157 3.55 17.15 -2.36
C LEU A 157 3.55 18.07 -1.13
N SER A 158 4.62 18.05 -0.34
CA SER A 158 4.75 18.82 0.91
C SER A 158 5.26 20.26 0.72
N GLY A 159 5.15 20.79 -0.50
CA GLY A 159 5.61 22.13 -0.89
C GLY A 159 4.68 23.27 -0.48
#